data_AF-A0A5K1L0G2-F1
#
_entry.id   AF-A0A5K1L0G2-F1
#
_cell.length_a   1.000
_cell.length_b   1.000
_cell.length_c   1.000
_cell.angle_alpha   90.00
_cell.angle_beta   90.00
_cell.angle_gamma   90.00
#
_symmetry.space_group_name_H-M   'P 1'
#
loop_
_entity.id
_entity.type
_entity.pdbx_description
1 polymer ?
#
loop_
_entity_poly.entity_id
_entity_poly.type
_entity_poly.pdbx_seq_one_letter_code
_entity_poly.pdbx_strand_id
1 'polypeptide(L)'
;MNLKKISALLMISFVMIISAACQSSAKSTKADQKSTKTAEVKVNSYEYTLPEDSTTTLRDNELVLKVNLTITNKGDKALSLYNSDFTLYQDDAKVSDLKFYGSKDRLDLGSLNKGKSLSGALYFLVDKGKKYQFVYQDSIKKNSDSIEIELDGEKILDTAKKLDNPAKALSAYTDLIVFDKKNDQFSELTGDNQSDVVNKYHEMFVKDFKRSAGIYGNEVSDRDILSMYKRMQNTMKDKAKVETSVKTISDDEAKVVAQVTGIDASNLKDKLDKQRDEFYNGKIRSKEELYKKSLNMYASEFEKLPPVSSPAEYEVKMKRNGDGQWKIDLNDYNTEQYMSGFIKTR
;
A
#
# COMPACT_ATOMS: atom_id res chain seq x y z
N MET A 1 -14.09 56.85 -36.55
CA MET A 1 -14.16 58.20 -35.93
C MET A 1 -13.44 58.13 -34.59
N ASN A 2 -12.72 59.20 -34.29
CA ASN A 2 -11.58 59.31 -33.38
C ASN A 2 -11.93 59.47 -31.88
N LEU A 3 -10.97 59.03 -31.02
CA LEU A 3 -10.59 59.57 -29.69
C LEU A 3 -11.61 59.42 -28.54
N LYS A 4 -11.27 59.06 -27.28
CA LYS A 4 -10.21 59.54 -26.39
C LYS A 4 -10.14 58.69 -25.09
N LYS A 5 -8.96 58.74 -24.47
CA LYS A 5 -8.50 58.21 -23.16
C LYS A 5 -9.42 58.51 -21.96
N ILE A 6 -9.40 57.61 -20.95
CA ILE A 6 -9.35 57.81 -19.46
C ILE A 6 -9.22 56.38 -18.88
N SER A 7 -8.05 55.86 -18.50
CA SER A 7 -7.31 56.03 -17.23
C SER A 7 -8.09 55.68 -15.94
N ALA A 8 -7.75 54.50 -15.41
CA ALA A 8 -7.54 54.17 -14.00
C ALA A 8 -8.70 53.70 -13.09
N LEU A 9 -8.33 52.64 -12.35
CA LEU A 9 -8.82 52.13 -11.05
C LEU A 9 -9.96 51.10 -11.00
N LEU A 10 -9.57 49.89 -10.53
CA LEU A 10 -10.30 48.93 -9.69
C LEU A 10 -11.53 48.25 -10.34
N MET A 11 -11.80 46.96 -10.21
CA MET A 11 -11.66 46.09 -9.06
C MET A 11 -11.95 44.63 -9.53
N ILE A 12 -11.11 43.68 -9.11
CA ILE A 12 -11.45 42.31 -8.69
C ILE A 12 -12.54 41.56 -9.48
N SER A 13 -12.12 40.53 -10.25
CA SER A 13 -12.69 39.16 -10.17
C SER A 13 -12.03 38.26 -11.22
N PHE A 14 -10.79 37.84 -10.98
CA PHE A 14 -10.29 36.62 -11.61
C PHE A 14 -10.82 35.44 -10.81
N VAL A 15 -11.87 34.82 -11.35
CA VAL A 15 -12.34 33.49 -10.96
C VAL A 15 -11.19 32.52 -11.22
N MET A 16 -10.38 32.25 -10.19
CA MET A 16 -9.51 31.09 -10.19
C MET A 16 -10.40 29.88 -9.92
N ILE A 17 -10.63 29.15 -11.00
CA ILE A 17 -11.15 27.80 -11.02
C ILE A 17 -10.25 26.98 -10.09
N ILE A 18 -10.71 26.74 -8.86
CA ILE A 18 -10.14 25.71 -8.00
C ILE A 18 -10.55 24.40 -8.68
N SER A 19 -9.64 23.82 -9.46
CA SER A 19 -9.70 22.40 -9.77
C SER A 19 -9.64 21.65 -8.45
N ALA A 20 -10.82 21.27 -7.95
CA ALA A 20 -10.98 20.21 -6.98
C ALA A 20 -10.52 18.89 -7.62
N ALA A 21 -9.20 18.72 -7.73
CA ALA A 21 -8.62 17.40 -7.72
C ALA A 21 -8.74 16.89 -6.29
N CYS A 22 -9.43 15.77 -6.11
CA CYS A 22 -9.66 15.09 -4.83
C CYS A 22 -8.39 15.09 -3.98
N GLN A 23 -8.35 15.98 -2.99
CA GLN A 23 -7.34 15.96 -1.96
C GLN A 23 -7.79 14.94 -0.94
N SER A 24 -7.08 13.81 -0.92
CA SER A 24 -7.22 12.74 0.05
C SER A 24 -7.32 13.33 1.46
N SER A 25 -8.42 13.03 2.13
CA SER A 25 -8.72 13.45 3.49
C SER A 25 -7.86 12.67 4.49
N ALA A 26 -6.54 12.86 4.46
CA ALA A 26 -5.68 12.47 5.58
C ALA A 26 -5.75 13.58 6.63
N LYS A 27 -5.94 13.22 7.91
CA LYS A 27 -5.83 14.14 9.05
C LYS A 27 -4.39 14.66 9.15
N SER A 28 -4.07 15.71 8.41
CA SER A 28 -2.85 16.50 8.62
C SER A 28 -3.12 17.60 9.63
N THR A 29 -2.15 17.84 10.52
CA THR A 29 -2.19 18.99 11.44
C THR A 29 -2.05 20.29 10.65
N LYS A 30 -2.70 21.37 11.10
CA LYS A 30 -2.72 22.67 10.43
C LYS A 30 -1.30 23.19 10.14
N ALA A 31 -1.17 23.90 9.02
CA ALA A 31 0.09 24.48 8.60
C ALA A 31 0.58 25.57 9.55
N ASP A 32 1.79 25.40 10.09
CA ASP A 32 2.49 26.43 10.86
C ASP A 32 3.55 27.11 9.96
N GLN A 33 3.53 28.44 9.96
CA GLN A 33 4.39 29.28 9.13
C GLN A 33 5.15 30.26 10.01
N LYS A 34 6.47 30.32 9.82
CA LYS A 34 7.36 31.27 10.47
C LYS A 34 8.37 31.82 9.47
N SER A 35 8.90 33.00 9.75
CA SER A 35 9.78 33.71 8.82
C SER A 35 10.88 34.48 9.54
N THR A 36 12.04 34.56 8.90
CA THR A 36 13.11 35.50 9.19
C THR A 36 13.16 36.56 8.09
N LYS A 37 14.17 37.44 8.13
CA LYS A 37 14.42 38.40 7.05
C LYS A 37 14.78 37.73 5.72
N THR A 38 15.35 36.53 5.76
CA THR A 38 15.91 35.86 4.57
C THR A 38 15.07 34.70 4.07
N ALA A 39 14.31 34.04 4.95
CA ALA A 39 13.53 32.87 4.58
C ALA A 39 12.17 32.85 5.27
N GLU A 40 11.22 32.16 4.66
CA GLU A 40 9.94 31.80 5.25
C GLU A 40 9.76 30.29 5.09
N VAL A 41 9.48 29.60 6.19
CA VAL A 41 9.24 28.16 6.22
C VAL A 41 7.83 27.93 6.68
N LYS A 42 7.11 27.14 5.89
CA LYS A 42 5.76 26.67 6.18
C LYS A 42 5.80 25.15 6.24
N VAL A 43 5.50 24.56 7.39
CA VAL A 43 5.23 23.12 7.47
C VAL A 43 3.81 22.91 6.94
N ASN A 44 3.68 22.25 5.80
CA ASN A 44 2.39 21.99 5.16
C ASN A 44 1.64 20.85 5.85
N SER A 45 2.37 19.79 6.22
CA SER A 45 1.86 18.65 6.96
C SER A 45 3.03 17.88 7.59
N TYR A 46 2.70 17.05 8.58
CA TYR A 46 3.62 16.05 9.11
C TYR A 46 2.84 14.81 9.53
N GLU A 47 3.43 13.64 9.33
CA GLU A 47 2.83 12.35 9.64
C GLU A 47 3.90 11.29 9.94
N TYR A 48 3.52 10.26 10.70
CA TYR A 48 4.33 9.05 10.81
C TYR A 48 4.19 8.17 9.58
N THR A 49 5.32 7.63 9.13
CA THR A 49 5.43 6.61 8.07
C THR A 49 6.42 5.51 8.46
N LEU A 50 6.44 4.44 7.67
CA LEU A 50 7.51 3.44 7.70
C LEU A 50 8.65 3.86 6.74
N PRO A 51 9.86 3.29 6.89
CA PRO A 51 10.94 3.54 5.97
C PRO A 51 10.57 3.16 4.54
N GLU A 52 11.09 3.92 3.57
CA GLU A 52 10.91 3.61 2.15
C GLU A 52 11.90 2.54 1.66
N ASP A 53 12.99 2.32 2.40
CA ASP A 53 13.98 1.28 2.14
C ASP A 53 13.84 0.08 3.09
N SER A 54 14.48 -1.02 2.72
CA SER A 54 14.46 -2.27 3.51
C SER A 54 15.65 -2.41 4.47
N THR A 55 16.54 -1.42 4.50
CA THR A 55 17.78 -1.46 5.29
C THR A 55 17.64 -0.74 6.63
N THR A 56 16.72 0.21 6.72
CA THR A 56 16.40 0.95 7.93
C THR A 56 15.64 0.05 8.89
N THR A 57 16.30 -0.32 9.99
CA THR A 57 15.70 -1.11 11.06
C THR A 57 15.17 -0.18 12.14
N LEU A 58 13.90 -0.33 12.51
CA LEU A 58 13.27 0.43 13.58
C LEU A 58 13.29 -0.37 14.88
N ARG A 59 13.54 0.29 16.02
CA ARG A 59 13.27 -0.29 17.35
C ARG A 59 11.79 -0.18 17.68
N ASP A 60 11.38 -0.88 18.74
CA ASP A 60 10.06 -0.74 19.31
C ASP A 60 9.78 0.75 19.61
N ASN A 61 8.63 1.24 19.15
CA ASN A 61 8.17 2.63 19.29
C ASN A 61 8.83 3.67 18.36
N GLU A 62 9.86 3.31 17.59
CA GLU A 62 10.43 4.19 16.56
C GLU A 62 9.59 4.17 15.27
N LEU A 63 9.48 5.32 14.62
CA LEU A 63 8.87 5.51 13.31
C LEU A 63 9.64 6.59 12.53
N VAL A 64 9.31 6.74 11.25
CA VAL A 64 9.80 7.87 10.46
C VAL A 64 8.78 9.01 10.55
N LEU A 65 9.21 10.20 10.96
CA LEU A 65 8.45 11.43 10.81
C LEU A 65 8.72 12.03 9.43
N LYS A 66 7.68 12.07 8.60
CA LYS A 66 7.69 12.75 7.30
C LYS A 66 7.18 14.18 7.51
N VAL A 67 8.01 15.17 7.22
CA VAL A 67 7.69 16.59 7.34
C VAL A 67 7.62 17.20 5.94
N ASN A 68 6.41 17.45 5.45
CA ASN A 68 6.19 18.16 4.19
C ASN A 68 6.19 19.67 4.45
N LEU A 69 7.03 20.41 3.73
CA LEU A 69 7.21 21.83 3.93
C LEU A 69 7.32 22.59 2.62
N THR A 70 7.10 23.90 2.71
CA THR A 70 7.42 24.89 1.69
C THR A 70 8.38 25.90 2.28
N ILE A 71 9.49 26.15 1.58
CA ILE A 71 10.46 27.20 1.93
C ILE A 71 10.49 28.26 0.83
N THR A 72 10.38 29.53 1.22
CA THR A 72 10.37 30.68 0.33
C THR A 72 11.57 31.57 0.64
N ASN A 73 12.33 31.97 -0.39
CA ASN A 73 13.40 32.96 -0.22
C ASN A 73 12.79 34.38 -0.11
N LYS A 74 12.93 35.01 1.06
CA LYS A 74 12.49 36.39 1.30
C LYS A 74 13.61 37.42 1.13
N GLY A 75 14.86 36.96 1.09
CA GLY A 75 16.03 37.81 0.95
C GLY A 75 16.27 38.33 -0.47
N ASP A 76 17.19 39.29 -0.58
CA ASP A 76 17.56 39.90 -1.87
C ASP A 76 18.56 39.07 -2.68
N LYS A 77 19.26 38.13 -2.03
CA LYS A 77 20.24 37.23 -2.66
C LYS A 77 19.66 35.84 -2.83
N ALA A 78 20.25 35.05 -3.73
CA ALA A 78 19.91 33.64 -3.85
C ALA A 78 20.15 32.90 -2.52
N LEU A 79 19.21 32.03 -2.16
CA LEU A 79 19.25 31.21 -0.96
C LEU A 79 19.62 29.78 -1.35
N SER A 80 20.84 29.36 -1.00
CA SER A 80 21.27 27.98 -1.16
C SER A 80 20.72 27.14 -0.01
N LEU A 81 20.12 26.00 -0.34
CA LEU A 81 19.54 25.07 0.63
C LEU A 81 20.33 23.76 0.64
N TYR A 82 20.65 23.28 1.83
CA TYR A 82 21.39 22.05 2.09
C TYR A 82 20.66 21.22 3.15
N ASN A 83 20.91 19.91 3.17
CA ASN A 83 20.31 19.04 4.20
C ASN A 83 20.71 19.49 5.62
N SER A 84 21.93 20.02 5.78
CA SER A 84 22.41 20.56 7.05
C SER A 84 21.67 21.79 7.54
N ASP A 85 20.88 22.44 6.69
CA ASP A 85 20.07 23.60 7.08
C ASP A 85 18.82 23.19 7.86
N PHE A 86 18.45 21.90 7.81
CA PHE A 86 17.25 21.36 8.43
C PHE A 86 17.64 20.39 9.53
N THR A 87 17.12 20.61 10.73
CA THR A 87 17.31 19.72 11.87
C THR A 87 16.00 19.49 12.59
N LEU A 88 15.86 18.31 13.17
CA LEU A 88 14.74 17.97 14.04
C LEU A 88 15.31 17.60 15.40
N TYR A 89 14.73 18.16 16.45
CA TYR A 89 14.97 17.79 17.83
C TYR A 89 13.77 17.03 18.36
N GLN A 90 14.02 15.97 19.11
CA GLN A 90 13.04 15.31 19.96
C GLN A 90 13.48 15.55 21.39
N ASP A 91 12.64 16.26 22.16
CA ASP A 91 13.06 16.86 23.42
C ASP A 91 14.31 17.75 23.16
N ASP A 92 15.42 17.53 23.88
CA ASP A 92 16.68 18.28 23.71
C ASP A 92 17.69 17.59 22.75
N ALA A 93 17.35 16.42 22.19
CA ALA A 93 18.27 15.62 21.39
C ALA A 93 18.00 15.80 19.88
N LYS A 94 19.06 16.08 19.12
CA LYS A 94 18.98 16.05 17.66
C LYS A 94 18.74 14.62 17.19
N VAL A 95 17.74 14.42 16.34
CA VAL A 95 17.47 13.10 15.74
C VAL A 95 18.14 12.94 14.38
N SER A 96 18.25 11.69 13.93
CA SER A 96 18.83 11.34 12.63
C SER A 96 17.89 11.65 11.47
N ASP A 97 18.42 12.26 10.41
CA ASP A 97 17.74 12.37 9.11
C ASP A 97 17.87 11.08 8.30
N LEU A 98 16.83 10.75 7.53
CA LEU A 98 16.82 9.62 6.60
C LEU A 98 16.82 10.14 5.17
N LYS A 99 17.62 9.51 4.31
CA LYS A 99 17.85 9.97 2.93
C LYS A 99 17.22 9.01 1.92
N PHE A 100 15.93 9.16 1.70
CA PHE A 100 15.20 8.38 0.70
C PHE A 100 15.33 9.00 -0.70
N TYR A 101 16.47 8.76 -1.37
CA TYR A 101 16.78 9.35 -2.67
C TYR A 101 15.79 9.03 -3.80
N GLY A 102 15.06 7.91 -3.70
CA GLY A 102 14.05 7.49 -4.67
C GLY A 102 12.63 8.00 -4.39
N SER A 103 12.40 8.67 -3.25
CA SER A 103 11.09 9.18 -2.85
C SER A 103 10.67 10.33 -3.77
N LYS A 104 9.46 10.26 -4.33
CA LYS A 104 9.00 11.23 -5.34
C LYS A 104 8.71 12.61 -4.76
N ASP A 105 8.42 12.66 -3.47
CA ASP A 105 8.04 13.91 -2.80
C ASP A 105 9.14 14.49 -1.92
N ARG A 106 10.32 13.86 -1.90
CA ARG A 106 11.50 14.38 -1.21
C ARG A 106 11.79 15.82 -1.63
N LEU A 107 12.15 16.66 -0.65
CA LEU A 107 12.59 18.02 -0.89
C LEU A 107 13.86 18.05 -1.76
N ASP A 108 13.72 18.51 -3.00
CA ASP A 108 14.84 18.62 -3.95
C ASP A 108 15.63 19.91 -3.74
N LEU A 109 16.69 19.81 -2.95
CA LEU A 109 17.46 20.96 -2.48
C LEU A 109 18.28 21.60 -3.60
N GLY A 110 18.41 22.92 -3.53
CA GLY A 110 19.13 23.71 -4.53
C GLY A 110 19.20 25.18 -4.16
N SER A 111 19.20 26.05 -5.18
CA SER A 111 19.25 27.49 -5.00
C SER A 111 17.91 28.14 -5.33
N LEU A 112 17.40 28.95 -4.41
CA LEU A 112 16.17 29.71 -4.57
C LEU A 112 16.47 31.18 -4.83
N ASN A 113 16.00 31.70 -5.97
CA ASN A 113 16.00 33.14 -6.24
C ASN A 113 14.98 33.88 -5.36
N LYS A 114 15.12 35.21 -5.24
CA LYS A 114 14.21 36.06 -4.47
C LYS A 114 12.75 35.78 -4.82
N GLY A 115 11.93 35.57 -3.79
CA GLY A 115 10.49 35.33 -3.90
C GLY A 115 10.10 33.97 -4.49
N LYS A 116 11.06 33.08 -4.77
CA LYS A 116 10.77 31.71 -5.22
C LYS A 116 10.62 30.78 -4.03
N SER A 117 9.84 29.72 -4.22
CA SER A 117 9.59 28.70 -3.21
C SER A 117 9.94 27.31 -3.73
N LEU A 118 10.34 26.44 -2.81
CA LEU A 118 10.51 25.01 -3.01
C LEU A 118 9.60 24.27 -2.02
N SER A 119 9.03 23.14 -2.43
CA SER A 119 8.24 22.29 -1.54
C SER A 119 8.64 20.82 -1.66
N GLY A 120 8.46 20.07 -0.58
CA GLY A 120 8.77 18.64 -0.52
C GLY A 120 8.90 18.15 0.91
N ALA A 121 9.27 16.88 1.07
CA ALA A 121 9.35 16.17 2.33
C ALA A 121 10.79 15.98 2.82
N LEU A 122 10.96 16.09 4.14
CA LEU A 122 12.12 15.63 4.88
C LEU A 122 11.72 14.49 5.81
N TYR A 123 12.66 13.59 6.10
CA TYR A 123 12.41 12.35 6.81
C TYR A 123 13.33 12.23 8.02
N PHE A 124 12.77 11.93 9.20
CA PHE A 124 13.52 11.85 10.45
C PHE A 124 13.15 10.60 11.23
N LEU A 125 14.13 9.92 11.83
CA LEU A 125 13.86 8.80 12.73
C LEU A 125 13.50 9.33 14.12
N VAL A 126 12.32 8.97 14.64
CA VAL A 126 11.80 9.50 15.90
C VAL A 126 11.08 8.43 16.72
N ASP A 127 10.96 8.64 18.03
CA ASP A 127 9.98 7.92 18.85
C ASP A 127 8.60 8.53 18.64
N LYS A 128 7.58 7.69 18.38
CA LYS A 128 6.21 8.19 18.16
C LYS A 128 5.59 8.80 19.42
N GLY A 129 4.71 9.78 19.24
CA GLY A 129 3.96 10.46 20.29
C GLY A 129 4.73 11.53 21.08
N LYS A 130 5.92 11.91 20.64
CA LYS A 130 6.74 12.95 21.31
C LYS A 130 6.45 14.35 20.75
N LYS A 131 6.95 15.38 21.44
CA LYS A 131 7.04 16.74 20.88
C LYS A 131 8.35 16.84 20.09
N TYR A 132 8.30 17.52 18.96
CA TYR A 132 9.46 17.73 18.11
C TYR A 132 9.63 19.20 17.81
N GLN A 133 10.86 19.65 17.69
CA GLN A 133 11.18 20.99 17.22
C GLN A 133 11.88 20.90 15.87
N PHE A 134 11.21 21.35 14.82
CA PHE A 134 11.77 21.45 13.49
C PHE A 134 12.47 22.80 13.32
N VAL A 135 13.75 22.77 12.97
CA VAL A 135 14.59 23.96 12.87
C VAL A 135 15.14 24.10 11.47
N TYR A 136 14.93 25.28 10.89
CA TYR A 136 15.65 25.74 9.71
C TYR A 136 16.65 26.84 10.11
N GLN A 137 17.91 26.67 9.70
CA GLN A 137 18.96 27.67 9.88
C GLN A 137 19.93 27.59 8.70
N ASP A 138 20.29 28.74 8.10
CA ASP A 138 21.28 28.79 7.01
C ASP A 138 22.66 28.39 7.58
N SER A 139 23.11 27.17 7.25
CA SER A 139 24.32 26.57 7.81
C SER A 139 25.61 27.21 7.29
N ILE A 140 25.55 27.99 6.20
CA ILE A 140 26.70 28.70 5.64
C ILE A 140 26.90 30.05 6.33
N LYS A 141 25.81 30.74 6.67
CA LYS A 141 25.89 32.05 7.34
C LYS A 141 26.04 31.88 8.84
N LYS A 142 27.23 32.21 9.36
CA LYS A 142 27.46 32.36 10.81
C LYS A 142 26.43 33.32 11.41
N ASN A 143 25.78 32.90 12.49
CA ASN A 143 24.75 33.65 13.24
C ASN A 143 23.51 34.03 12.41
N SER A 144 23.08 33.17 11.48
CA SER A 144 21.79 33.33 10.82
C SER A 144 20.64 33.11 11.82
N ASP A 145 19.58 33.91 11.71
CA ASP A 145 18.35 33.73 12.48
C ASP A 145 17.77 32.33 12.17
N SER A 146 17.38 31.59 13.21
CA SER A 146 16.70 30.29 13.08
C SER A 146 15.19 30.48 12.92
N ILE A 147 14.56 29.53 12.22
CA ILE A 147 13.12 29.33 12.24
C ILE A 147 12.85 28.02 12.97
N GLU A 148 12.15 28.08 14.08
CA GLU A 148 11.84 26.94 14.94
C GLU A 148 10.33 26.69 14.96
N ILE A 149 9.87 25.50 14.57
CA ILE A 149 8.45 25.14 14.49
C ILE A 149 8.22 23.91 15.36
N GLU A 150 7.29 24.02 16.32
CA GLU A 150 6.90 22.94 17.20
C GLU A 150 5.93 21.98 16.48
N LEU A 151 6.24 20.70 16.49
CA LEU A 151 5.42 19.63 15.91
C LEU A 151 4.95 18.70 17.03
N ASP A 152 3.65 18.43 17.05
CA ASP A 152 3.03 17.67 18.12
C ASP A 152 2.71 16.24 17.66
N GLY A 153 3.59 15.29 18.00
CA GLY A 153 3.44 13.89 17.66
C GLY A 153 2.18 13.22 18.23
N GLU A 154 1.65 13.71 19.36
CA GLU A 154 0.42 13.17 19.93
C GLU A 154 -0.79 13.41 19.01
N LYS A 155 -0.80 14.56 18.31
CA LYS A 155 -1.88 14.94 17.37
C LYS A 155 -1.92 14.06 16.12
N ILE A 156 -0.82 13.38 15.80
CA ILE A 156 -0.69 12.53 14.60
C ILE A 156 -0.55 11.04 14.93
N LEU A 157 -0.78 10.61 16.18
CA LEU A 157 -0.76 9.19 16.56
C LEU A 157 -1.73 8.32 15.74
N ASP A 158 -2.79 8.90 15.18
CA ASP A 158 -3.71 8.20 14.28
C ASP A 158 -3.01 7.72 12.99
N THR A 159 -2.04 8.49 12.47
CA THR A 159 -1.31 8.09 11.25
C THR A 159 -0.46 6.85 11.52
N ALA A 160 0.14 6.74 12.71
CA ALA A 160 0.87 5.54 13.13
C ALA A 160 -0.02 4.31 13.23
N LYS A 161 -1.26 4.45 13.72
CA LYS A 161 -2.23 3.33 13.83
C LYS A 161 -2.65 2.77 12.47
N LYS A 162 -2.58 3.60 11.43
CA LYS A 162 -2.94 3.25 10.04
C LYS A 162 -1.80 2.60 9.26
N LEU A 163 -0.57 2.56 9.80
CA LEU A 163 0.58 1.98 9.09
C LEU A 163 0.44 0.48 8.83
N ASP A 164 -0.35 -0.23 9.65
CA ASP A 164 -0.66 -1.65 9.44
C ASP A 164 -1.83 -1.90 8.48
N ASN A 165 -2.54 -0.87 8.03
CA ASN A 165 -3.71 -1.04 7.18
C ASN A 165 -3.43 -1.78 5.85
N PRO A 166 -2.27 -1.61 5.16
CA PRO A 166 -1.96 -2.44 3.99
C PRO A 166 -1.96 -3.94 4.31
N ALA A 167 -1.38 -4.35 5.43
CA ALA A 167 -1.33 -5.75 5.85
C ALA A 167 -2.73 -6.26 6.24
N LYS A 168 -3.50 -5.47 6.99
CA LYS A 168 -4.89 -5.78 7.33
C LYS A 168 -5.78 -5.91 6.08
N ALA A 169 -5.59 -5.03 5.10
CA ALA A 169 -6.29 -5.07 3.82
C ALA A 169 -5.93 -6.35 3.04
N LEU A 170 -4.64 -6.71 2.93
CA LEU A 170 -4.22 -7.96 2.31
C LEU A 170 -4.86 -9.18 3.00
N SER A 171 -4.82 -9.22 4.33
CA SER A 171 -5.49 -10.25 5.13
C SER A 171 -6.99 -10.31 4.85
N ALA A 172 -7.65 -9.16 4.68
CA ALA A 172 -9.07 -9.10 4.37
C ALA A 172 -9.40 -9.62 2.96
N TYR A 173 -8.55 -9.37 1.95
CA TYR A 173 -8.67 -10.03 0.64
C TYR A 173 -8.48 -11.54 0.76
N THR A 174 -7.51 -12.01 1.55
CA THR A 174 -7.26 -13.45 1.76
C THR A 174 -8.41 -14.14 2.47
N ASP A 175 -9.00 -13.50 3.48
CA ASP A 175 -10.22 -13.97 4.13
C ASP A 175 -11.31 -14.26 3.09
N LEU A 176 -11.58 -13.34 2.17
CA LEU A 176 -12.64 -13.51 1.16
C LEU A 176 -12.27 -14.51 0.07
N ILE A 177 -11.09 -14.34 -0.53
CA ILE A 177 -10.70 -15.06 -1.74
C ILE A 177 -10.23 -16.47 -1.40
N VAL A 178 -9.40 -16.64 -0.38
CA VAL A 178 -8.76 -17.94 -0.09
C VAL A 178 -9.58 -18.73 0.92
N PHE A 179 -10.13 -18.08 1.94
CA PHE A 179 -10.79 -18.75 3.05
C PHE A 179 -12.32 -18.71 3.00
N ASP A 180 -12.90 -18.00 2.02
CA ASP A 180 -14.34 -17.76 1.93
C ASP A 180 -14.96 -17.37 3.27
N LYS A 181 -14.32 -16.39 3.90
CA LYS A 181 -14.65 -15.84 5.21
C LYS A 181 -15.04 -14.38 5.04
N LYS A 182 -16.25 -14.06 5.49
CA LYS A 182 -16.72 -12.67 5.56
C LYS A 182 -15.76 -11.85 6.44
N ASN A 183 -15.46 -10.63 6.01
CA ASN A 183 -14.67 -9.68 6.75
C ASN A 183 -15.43 -8.35 6.84
N ASP A 184 -15.92 -8.01 8.03
CA ASP A 184 -16.78 -6.83 8.25
C ASP A 184 -16.03 -5.49 8.08
N GLN A 185 -14.70 -5.52 8.14
CA GLN A 185 -13.85 -4.34 7.95
C GLN A 185 -13.37 -4.20 6.50
N PHE A 186 -13.73 -5.12 5.61
CA PHE A 186 -13.19 -5.15 4.25
C PHE A 186 -13.36 -3.83 3.51
N SER A 187 -14.59 -3.32 3.42
CA SER A 187 -14.85 -2.07 2.70
C SER A 187 -14.21 -0.85 3.35
N GLU A 188 -14.04 -0.84 4.67
CA GLU A 188 -13.30 0.22 5.38
C GLU A 188 -11.81 0.18 5.05
N LEU A 189 -11.21 -1.02 4.99
CA LEU A 189 -9.79 -1.23 4.77
C LEU A 189 -9.37 -1.14 3.30
N THR A 190 -10.27 -1.45 2.36
CA THR A 190 -9.93 -1.54 0.93
C THR A 190 -10.64 -0.50 0.09
N GLY A 191 -11.83 -0.05 0.51
CA GLY A 191 -12.73 0.74 -0.33
C GLY A 191 -13.39 -0.08 -1.46
N ASP A 192 -13.27 -1.42 -1.45
CA ASP A 192 -13.96 -2.32 -2.37
C ASP A 192 -15.23 -2.91 -1.77
N ASN A 193 -16.12 -3.37 -2.64
CA ASN A 193 -17.25 -4.20 -2.27
C ASN A 193 -16.83 -5.68 -2.23
N GLN A 194 -17.19 -6.38 -1.13
CA GLN A 194 -16.82 -7.78 -0.95
C GLN A 194 -17.37 -8.70 -2.06
N SER A 195 -18.64 -8.53 -2.42
CA SER A 195 -19.30 -9.37 -3.43
C SER A 195 -18.70 -9.16 -4.82
N ASP A 196 -18.38 -7.93 -5.18
CA ASP A 196 -17.76 -7.63 -6.48
C ASP A 196 -16.38 -8.28 -6.60
N VAL A 197 -15.57 -8.22 -5.54
CA VAL A 197 -14.25 -8.85 -5.51
C VAL A 197 -14.35 -10.38 -5.60
N VAL A 198 -15.25 -10.99 -4.83
CA VAL A 198 -15.47 -12.45 -4.88
C VAL A 198 -15.96 -12.89 -6.26
N ASN A 199 -16.94 -12.19 -6.84
CA ASN A 199 -17.46 -12.51 -8.17
C ASN A 199 -16.39 -12.39 -9.25
N LYS A 200 -15.62 -11.29 -9.25
CA LYS A 200 -14.51 -11.09 -10.19
C LYS A 200 -13.47 -12.19 -10.07
N TYR A 201 -13.10 -12.57 -8.84
CA TYR A 201 -12.15 -13.64 -8.62
C TYR A 201 -12.69 -14.99 -9.10
N HIS A 202 -13.96 -15.31 -8.83
CA HIS A 202 -14.60 -16.53 -9.32
C HIS A 202 -14.59 -16.62 -10.85
N GLU A 203 -14.89 -15.52 -11.56
CA GLU A 203 -14.83 -15.47 -13.02
C GLU A 203 -13.41 -15.74 -13.53
N MET A 204 -12.39 -15.10 -12.92
CA MET A 204 -10.98 -15.33 -13.25
C MET A 204 -10.58 -16.78 -13.01
N PHE A 205 -10.89 -17.31 -11.83
CA PHE A 205 -10.59 -18.68 -11.43
C PHE A 205 -11.22 -19.71 -12.39
N VAL A 206 -12.51 -19.58 -12.71
CA VAL A 206 -13.20 -20.51 -13.62
C VAL A 206 -12.56 -20.47 -15.01
N LYS A 207 -12.25 -19.27 -15.52
CA LYS A 207 -11.61 -19.09 -16.83
C LYS A 207 -10.24 -19.76 -16.85
N ASP A 208 -9.42 -19.54 -15.83
CA ASP A 208 -8.06 -20.10 -15.75
C ASP A 208 -8.06 -21.60 -15.50
N PHE A 209 -9.00 -22.10 -14.69
CA PHE A 209 -9.21 -23.53 -14.50
C PHE A 209 -9.60 -24.20 -15.81
N LYS A 210 -10.58 -23.68 -16.54
CA LYS A 210 -11.00 -24.25 -17.84
C LYS A 210 -9.85 -24.26 -18.84
N ARG A 211 -9.12 -23.16 -18.93
CA ARG A 211 -7.95 -23.03 -19.82
C ARG A 211 -6.87 -24.06 -19.48
N SER A 212 -6.50 -24.18 -18.19
CA SER A 212 -5.46 -25.12 -17.75
C SER A 212 -5.87 -26.58 -17.88
N ALA A 213 -7.14 -26.89 -17.67
CA ALA A 213 -7.69 -28.24 -17.81
C ALA A 213 -8.04 -28.62 -19.27
N GLY A 214 -7.89 -27.71 -20.24
CA GLY A 214 -8.23 -27.96 -21.65
C GLY A 214 -9.74 -28.15 -21.89
N ILE A 215 -10.57 -27.54 -21.06
CA ILE A 215 -12.03 -27.60 -21.11
C ILE A 215 -12.54 -26.52 -22.06
N TYR A 216 -13.30 -26.93 -23.09
CA TYR A 216 -13.87 -26.01 -24.08
C TYR A 216 -15.40 -26.05 -24.06
N GLY A 217 -16.05 -24.90 -24.28
CA GLY A 217 -17.50 -24.80 -24.30
C GLY A 217 -18.15 -25.16 -22.95
N ASN A 218 -19.22 -25.96 -23.00
CA ASN A 218 -20.07 -26.28 -21.85
C ASN A 218 -19.86 -27.72 -21.32
N GLU A 219 -18.66 -28.29 -21.50
CA GLU A 219 -18.37 -29.67 -21.05
C GLU A 219 -18.46 -29.84 -19.53
N VAL A 220 -18.34 -28.75 -18.76
CA VAL A 220 -18.64 -28.67 -17.32
C VAL A 220 -19.18 -27.28 -16.98
N SER A 221 -20.08 -27.23 -15.99
CA SER A 221 -20.67 -25.96 -15.57
C SER A 221 -19.72 -25.17 -14.65
N ASP A 222 -19.80 -23.85 -14.71
CA ASP A 222 -19.03 -22.97 -13.80
C ASP A 222 -19.38 -23.25 -12.34
N ARG A 223 -20.64 -23.61 -12.08
CA ARG A 223 -21.12 -24.00 -10.74
C ARG A 223 -20.40 -25.24 -10.21
N ASP A 224 -20.15 -26.25 -11.05
CA ASP A 224 -19.44 -27.46 -10.62
C ASP A 224 -17.98 -27.14 -10.27
N ILE A 225 -17.31 -26.30 -11.07
CA ILE A 225 -15.95 -25.82 -10.81
C ILE A 225 -15.89 -25.02 -9.50
N LEU A 226 -16.82 -24.09 -9.29
CA LEU A 226 -16.89 -23.28 -8.07
C LEU A 226 -17.25 -24.13 -6.85
N SER A 227 -18.04 -25.20 -7.01
CA SER A 227 -18.34 -26.13 -5.92
C SER A 227 -17.09 -26.90 -5.47
N MET A 228 -16.23 -27.30 -6.40
CA MET A 228 -14.91 -27.86 -6.07
C MET A 228 -14.05 -26.82 -5.35
N TYR A 229 -13.97 -25.59 -5.88
CA TYR A 229 -13.18 -24.52 -5.29
C TYR A 229 -13.61 -24.20 -3.86
N LYS A 230 -14.92 -24.12 -3.59
CA LYS A 230 -15.47 -23.90 -2.25
C LYS A 230 -15.00 -24.95 -1.25
N ARG A 231 -14.93 -26.22 -1.64
CA ARG A 231 -14.40 -27.30 -0.78
C ARG A 231 -12.90 -27.13 -0.51
N MET A 232 -12.15 -26.68 -1.49
CA MET A 232 -10.74 -26.33 -1.31
C MET A 232 -10.58 -25.14 -0.38
N GLN A 233 -11.38 -24.07 -0.53
CA GLN A 233 -11.39 -22.91 0.35
C GLN A 233 -11.69 -23.30 1.81
N ASN A 234 -12.67 -24.19 2.04
CA ASN A 234 -12.94 -24.73 3.37
C ASN A 234 -11.72 -25.45 3.95
N THR A 235 -11.03 -26.27 3.15
CA THR A 235 -9.81 -26.97 3.58
C THR A 235 -8.68 -25.97 3.90
N MET A 236 -8.50 -24.95 3.06
CA MET A 236 -7.49 -23.90 3.27
C MET A 236 -7.81 -23.08 4.52
N LYS A 237 -9.09 -22.73 4.74
CA LYS A 237 -9.55 -22.06 5.96
C LYS A 237 -9.23 -22.84 7.22
N ASP A 238 -9.35 -24.17 7.17
CA ASP A 238 -9.15 -25.03 8.35
C ASP A 238 -7.67 -25.31 8.63
N LYS A 239 -6.83 -25.39 7.59
CA LYS A 239 -5.46 -25.93 7.69
C LYS A 239 -4.35 -24.94 7.33
N ALA A 240 -4.61 -23.98 6.45
CA ALA A 240 -3.61 -23.01 6.04
C ALA A 240 -3.51 -21.87 7.05
N LYS A 241 -2.36 -21.19 7.06
CA LYS A 241 -2.10 -20.02 7.91
C LYS A 241 -1.43 -18.94 7.09
N VAL A 242 -1.72 -17.69 7.44
CA VAL A 242 -1.03 -16.54 6.88
C VAL A 242 -0.79 -15.49 7.96
N GLU A 243 0.42 -14.96 8.01
CA GLU A 243 0.79 -13.81 8.82
C GLU A 243 1.27 -12.69 7.90
N THR A 244 0.69 -11.50 8.01
CA THR A 244 1.01 -10.36 7.15
C THR A 244 1.61 -9.21 7.94
N SER A 245 2.66 -8.58 7.42
CA SER A 245 3.29 -7.40 8.00
C SER A 245 3.68 -6.40 6.92
N VAL A 246 3.58 -5.10 7.21
CA VAL A 246 4.03 -4.06 6.27
C VAL A 246 5.54 -3.94 6.34
N LYS A 247 6.21 -4.09 5.19
CA LYS A 247 7.67 -4.00 5.06
C LYS A 247 8.12 -2.58 4.78
N THR A 248 7.49 -1.91 3.80
CA THR A 248 7.77 -0.51 3.46
C THR A 248 6.49 0.20 3.02
N ILE A 249 6.48 1.53 3.16
CA ILE A 249 5.46 2.41 2.59
C ILE A 249 6.19 3.56 1.89
N SER A 250 5.89 3.78 0.61
CA SER A 250 6.39 4.91 -0.18
C SER A 250 5.20 5.50 -0.94
N ASP A 251 4.83 6.73 -0.58
CA ASP A 251 3.71 7.48 -1.15
C ASP A 251 2.37 6.70 -1.19
N ASP A 252 1.98 6.27 -2.39
CA ASP A 252 0.77 5.58 -2.77
C ASP A 252 0.95 4.05 -2.87
N GLU A 253 2.12 3.53 -2.50
CA GLU A 253 2.45 2.11 -2.57
C GLU A 253 2.96 1.59 -1.22
N ALA A 254 2.59 0.36 -0.90
CA ALA A 254 3.13 -0.37 0.24
C ALA A 254 3.55 -1.77 -0.18
N LYS A 255 4.62 -2.28 0.44
CA LYS A 255 5.04 -3.67 0.29
C LYS A 255 4.64 -4.42 1.56
N VAL A 256 3.82 -5.44 1.40
CA VAL A 256 3.39 -6.31 2.49
C VAL A 256 4.07 -7.66 2.33
N VAL A 257 4.69 -8.14 3.40
CA VAL A 257 5.21 -9.49 3.47
C VAL A 257 4.13 -10.39 4.04
N ALA A 258 3.91 -11.54 3.41
CA ALA A 258 3.00 -12.57 3.86
C ALA A 258 3.76 -13.89 4.04
N GLN A 259 3.76 -14.42 5.27
CA GLN A 259 4.27 -15.75 5.59
C GLN A 259 3.13 -16.75 5.48
N VAL A 260 3.14 -17.58 4.44
CA VAL A 260 2.05 -18.50 4.10
C VAL A 260 2.45 -19.93 4.41
N THR A 261 1.68 -20.57 5.27
CA THR A 261 1.68 -22.04 5.43
C THR A 261 0.49 -22.59 4.65
N GLY A 262 0.71 -22.95 3.38
CA GLY A 262 -0.31 -23.51 2.50
C GLY A 262 -0.55 -25.01 2.69
N ILE A 263 -1.30 -25.61 1.77
CA ILE A 263 -1.56 -27.04 1.67
C ILE A 263 -0.50 -27.72 0.79
N ASP A 264 0.05 -28.85 1.26
CA ASP A 264 0.97 -29.67 0.47
C ASP A 264 0.18 -30.58 -0.49
N ALA A 265 0.09 -30.16 -1.74
CA ALA A 265 -0.57 -30.85 -2.85
C ALA A 265 0.41 -31.55 -3.81
N SER A 266 1.67 -31.74 -3.41
CA SER A 266 2.68 -32.45 -4.20
C SER A 266 2.23 -33.85 -4.64
N ASN A 267 1.56 -34.58 -3.73
CA ASN A 267 1.07 -35.94 -3.98
C ASN A 267 -0.32 -36.00 -4.62
N LEU A 268 -0.93 -34.87 -4.97
CA LEU A 268 -2.29 -34.85 -5.51
C LEU A 268 -2.35 -35.39 -6.95
N LYS A 269 -1.30 -35.14 -7.75
CA LYS A 269 -1.21 -35.60 -9.15
C LYS A 269 -1.32 -37.12 -9.26
N ASP A 270 -0.52 -37.85 -8.48
CA ASP A 270 -0.45 -39.31 -8.52
C ASP A 270 -1.77 -39.97 -8.12
N LYS A 271 -2.56 -39.28 -7.27
CA LYS A 271 -3.88 -39.76 -6.84
C LYS A 271 -4.95 -39.61 -7.92
N LEU A 272 -4.82 -38.60 -8.80
CA LEU A 272 -5.83 -38.29 -9.83
C LEU A 272 -5.71 -39.18 -11.07
N ASP A 273 -4.55 -39.78 -11.32
CA ASP A 273 -4.30 -40.61 -12.51
C ASP A 273 -5.26 -41.81 -12.61
N LYS A 274 -5.78 -42.31 -11.47
CA LYS A 274 -6.75 -43.42 -11.43
C LYS A 274 -8.08 -43.14 -12.15
N GLN A 275 -8.56 -41.88 -12.14
CA GLN A 275 -9.84 -41.52 -12.80
C GLN A 275 -9.70 -41.41 -14.31
N ARG A 276 -8.52 -40.98 -14.77
CA ARG A 276 -8.18 -40.97 -16.18
C ARG A 276 -8.23 -42.40 -16.75
N ASP A 277 -7.75 -43.38 -15.98
CA ASP A 277 -7.79 -44.79 -16.38
C ASP A 277 -9.22 -45.35 -16.45
N GLU A 278 -10.12 -44.91 -15.57
CA GLU A 278 -11.56 -45.25 -15.60
C GLU A 278 -12.31 -44.66 -16.80
N PHE A 279 -11.83 -43.55 -17.35
CA PHE A 279 -12.35 -43.03 -18.61
C PHE A 279 -11.88 -43.86 -19.80
N TYR A 280 -10.58 -44.13 -19.88
CA TYR A 280 -10.01 -44.89 -21.00
C TYR A 280 -10.43 -46.36 -21.03
N ASN A 281 -10.82 -46.95 -19.88
CA ASN A 281 -11.37 -48.29 -19.82
C ASN A 281 -12.89 -48.38 -20.07
N GLY A 282 -13.55 -47.26 -20.44
CA GLY A 282 -14.95 -47.22 -20.86
C GLY A 282 -15.98 -47.26 -19.73
N LYS A 283 -15.57 -47.16 -18.46
CA LYS A 283 -16.49 -47.07 -17.31
C LYS A 283 -17.18 -45.71 -17.21
N ILE A 284 -16.54 -44.66 -17.73
CA ILE A 284 -17.12 -43.31 -17.86
C ILE A 284 -17.42 -43.07 -19.35
N ARG A 285 -18.66 -42.68 -19.66
CA ARG A 285 -19.16 -42.67 -21.05
C ARG A 285 -19.26 -41.29 -21.68
N SER A 286 -19.09 -40.21 -20.91
CA SER A 286 -19.11 -38.84 -21.42
C SER A 286 -18.04 -37.98 -20.76
N LYS A 287 -17.61 -36.91 -21.45
CA LYS A 287 -16.69 -35.91 -20.90
C LYS A 287 -17.29 -35.16 -19.70
N GLU A 288 -18.59 -34.89 -19.74
CA GLU A 288 -19.30 -34.26 -18.61
C GLU A 288 -19.22 -35.12 -17.34
N GLU A 289 -19.46 -36.43 -17.47
CA GLU A 289 -19.35 -37.37 -16.35
C GLU A 289 -17.90 -37.46 -15.85
N LEU A 290 -16.92 -37.46 -16.76
CA LEU A 290 -15.50 -37.43 -16.42
C LEU A 290 -15.15 -36.19 -15.59
N TYR A 291 -15.52 -34.99 -16.06
CA TYR A 291 -15.18 -33.75 -15.36
C TYR A 291 -15.85 -33.68 -13.99
N LYS A 292 -17.15 -34.00 -13.88
CA LYS A 292 -17.85 -34.00 -12.58
C LYS A 292 -17.23 -34.98 -11.57
N LYS A 293 -16.90 -36.20 -12.01
CA LYS A 293 -16.20 -37.17 -11.14
C LYS A 293 -14.80 -36.68 -10.77
N SER A 294 -14.06 -36.12 -11.71
CA SER A 294 -12.70 -35.61 -11.49
C SER A 294 -12.67 -34.44 -10.52
N LEU A 295 -13.55 -33.45 -10.67
CA LEU A 295 -13.68 -32.30 -9.75
C LEU A 295 -14.01 -32.77 -8.33
N ASN A 296 -14.96 -33.69 -8.18
CA ASN A 296 -15.33 -34.22 -6.87
C ASN A 296 -14.19 -35.02 -6.22
N MET A 297 -13.48 -35.84 -7.00
CA MET A 297 -12.32 -36.58 -6.50
C MET A 297 -11.17 -35.64 -6.14
N TYR A 298 -10.89 -34.63 -6.97
CA TYR A 298 -9.88 -33.61 -6.70
C TYR A 298 -10.13 -32.95 -5.36
N ALA A 299 -11.33 -32.40 -5.14
CA ALA A 299 -11.68 -31.78 -3.86
C ALA A 299 -11.57 -32.76 -2.67
N SER A 300 -12.02 -34.00 -2.84
CA SER A 300 -12.00 -35.01 -1.76
C SER A 300 -10.58 -35.46 -1.40
N GLU A 301 -9.67 -35.54 -2.37
CA GLU A 301 -8.26 -35.82 -2.08
C GLU A 301 -7.54 -34.59 -1.53
N PHE A 302 -7.89 -33.39 -1.99
CA PHE A 302 -7.37 -32.13 -1.46
C PHE A 302 -7.69 -31.96 0.03
N GLU A 303 -8.92 -32.26 0.45
CA GLU A 303 -9.37 -32.22 1.86
C GLU A 303 -8.51 -33.06 2.80
N LYS A 304 -7.85 -34.11 2.30
CA LYS A 304 -7.01 -35.03 3.10
C LYS A 304 -5.57 -34.55 3.23
N LEU A 305 -5.16 -33.55 2.45
CA LEU A 305 -3.77 -33.12 2.40
C LEU A 305 -3.36 -32.41 3.70
N PRO A 306 -2.10 -32.56 4.12
CA PRO A 306 -1.55 -31.82 5.25
C PRO A 306 -1.15 -30.39 4.84
N PRO A 307 -0.98 -29.47 5.80
CA PRO A 307 -0.26 -28.23 5.54
C PRO A 307 1.22 -28.51 5.25
N VAL A 308 1.88 -27.56 4.58
CA VAL A 308 3.35 -27.59 4.40
C VAL A 308 4.07 -27.46 5.75
N SER A 309 5.28 -28.00 5.85
CA SER A 309 6.04 -28.03 7.11
C SER A 309 6.66 -26.68 7.50
N SER A 310 6.89 -25.79 6.53
CA SER A 310 7.49 -24.48 6.74
C SER A 310 6.75 -23.40 5.94
N PRO A 311 6.56 -22.20 6.49
CA PRO A 311 5.97 -21.10 5.75
C PRO A 311 6.87 -20.67 4.58
N ALA A 312 6.23 -20.20 3.51
CA ALA A 312 6.89 -19.51 2.41
C ALA A 312 6.57 -18.01 2.48
N GLU A 313 7.58 -17.19 2.18
CA GLU A 313 7.45 -15.74 2.18
C GLU A 313 7.02 -15.23 0.79
N TYR A 314 6.05 -14.32 0.78
CA TYR A 314 5.60 -13.60 -0.41
C TYR A 314 5.60 -12.10 -0.16
N GLU A 315 6.07 -11.31 -1.12
CA GLU A 315 5.99 -9.84 -1.08
C GLU A 315 4.88 -9.37 -2.02
N VAL A 316 3.80 -8.82 -1.46
CA VAL A 316 2.66 -8.32 -2.20
C VAL A 316 2.67 -6.79 -2.23
N LYS A 317 2.49 -6.25 -3.43
CA LYS A 317 2.36 -4.81 -3.63
C LYS A 317 0.91 -4.36 -3.40
N MET A 318 0.73 -3.43 -2.48
CA MET A 318 -0.55 -2.77 -2.20
C MET A 318 -0.52 -1.36 -2.77
N LYS A 319 -1.66 -0.90 -3.29
CA LYS A 319 -1.86 0.48 -3.76
C LYS A 319 -2.87 1.20 -2.88
N ARG A 320 -2.57 2.45 -2.53
CA ARG A 320 -3.47 3.31 -1.77
C ARG A 320 -4.71 3.62 -2.61
N ASN A 321 -5.88 3.49 -2.00
CA ASN A 321 -7.17 3.77 -2.64
C ASN A 321 -7.98 4.88 -1.93
N GLY A 322 -7.48 5.39 -0.80
CA GLY A 322 -8.13 6.42 0.00
C GLY A 322 -7.38 6.65 1.30
N ASP A 323 -7.94 7.45 2.21
CA ASP A 323 -7.38 7.59 3.56
C ASP A 323 -7.43 6.24 4.29
N GLY A 324 -6.26 5.68 4.60
CA GLY A 324 -6.13 4.38 5.27
C GLY A 324 -6.56 3.16 4.44
N GLN A 325 -6.94 3.33 3.17
CA GLN A 325 -7.48 2.28 2.31
C GLN A 325 -6.45 1.73 1.32
N TRP A 326 -6.41 0.40 1.15
CA TRP A 326 -5.41 -0.28 0.34
C TRP A 326 -6.00 -1.42 -0.50
N LYS A 327 -5.54 -1.54 -1.75
CA LYS A 327 -6.00 -2.55 -2.70
C LYS A 327 -4.85 -3.38 -3.26
N ILE A 328 -5.15 -4.64 -3.57
CA ILE A 328 -4.31 -5.48 -4.43
C ILE A 328 -4.73 -5.31 -5.89
N ASP A 329 -3.79 -5.55 -6.80
CA ASP A 329 -4.11 -5.78 -8.20
C ASP A 329 -4.15 -7.29 -8.47
N LEU A 330 -5.33 -7.84 -8.74
CA LEU A 330 -5.50 -9.28 -8.97
C LEU A 330 -4.77 -9.80 -10.21
N ASN A 331 -4.31 -8.92 -11.11
CA ASN A 331 -3.52 -9.31 -12.28
C ASN A 331 -2.01 -9.09 -12.08
N ASP A 332 -1.59 -8.56 -10.93
CA ASP A 332 -0.19 -8.39 -10.61
C ASP A 332 0.46 -9.75 -10.34
N TYR A 333 1.66 -9.95 -10.89
CA TYR A 333 2.38 -11.22 -10.80
C TYR A 333 2.64 -11.64 -9.35
N ASN A 334 3.04 -10.71 -8.48
CA ASN A 334 3.31 -11.05 -7.08
C ASN A 334 2.03 -11.39 -6.33
N THR A 335 0.91 -10.74 -6.67
CA THR A 335 -0.41 -11.10 -6.14
C THR A 335 -0.82 -12.50 -6.59
N GLU A 336 -0.63 -12.85 -7.85
CA GLU A 336 -0.88 -14.20 -8.37
C GLU A 336 -0.01 -15.26 -7.67
N GLN A 337 1.29 -14.99 -7.49
CA GLN A 337 2.20 -15.88 -6.76
C GLN A 337 1.77 -16.06 -5.32
N TYR A 338 1.39 -14.98 -4.63
CA TYR A 338 0.88 -15.04 -3.26
C TYR A 338 -0.39 -15.89 -3.15
N MET A 339 -1.38 -15.66 -4.01
CA MET A 339 -2.64 -16.43 -3.99
C MET A 339 -2.40 -17.90 -4.31
N SER A 340 -1.48 -18.20 -5.23
CA SER A 340 -1.09 -19.58 -5.55
C SER A 340 -0.29 -20.25 -4.43
N GLY A 341 0.38 -19.47 -3.58
CA GLY A 341 1.20 -19.95 -2.47
C GLY A 341 0.46 -20.75 -1.40
N PHE A 342 -0.87 -20.64 -1.36
CA PHE A 342 -1.71 -21.46 -0.48
C PHE A 342 -1.84 -22.92 -0.93
N ILE A 343 -1.41 -23.25 -2.15
CA ILE A 343 -1.42 -24.62 -2.68
C ILE A 343 -0.03 -24.94 -3.26
N LYS A 344 0.78 -25.68 -2.49
CA LYS A 344 2.10 -26.12 -2.94
C LYS A 344 1.99 -27.38 -3.77
N THR A 345 2.35 -27.32 -5.05
CA THR A 345 2.24 -28.47 -5.97
C THR A 345 3.58 -29.14 -6.28
N ARG A 346 4.71 -28.53 -5.92
CA ARG A 346 6.08 -29.09 -5.98
C ARG A 346 6.98 -28.46 -4.91
#